data_AF-A0AB73MBN5-F1
#
_entry.id   AF-A0AB73MBN5-F1
#
_cell.length_a   1.000
_cell.length_b   1.000
_cell.length_c   1.000
_cell.angle_alpha   90.00
_cell.angle_beta   90.00
_cell.angle_gamma   90.00
#
_symmetry.space_group_name_H-M   'P 1'
#
loop_
_entity.id
_entity.type
_entity.pdbx_description
1 polymer ?
#
loop_
_entity_poly.entity_id
_entity_poly.type
_entity_poly.pdbx_seq_one_letter_code
_entity_poly.pdbx_strand_id
1 'polypeptide(L)' 'MKSKPVFEFSPDEQHEMEYFTHIRSRFGRPIVLASNSLNNLKNEVRNRRIILAWIQCKTGLFSYGQNLDSEYPYQPNYKR' A
#
# COMPACT_ATOMS: atom_id res chain seq x y z
N MET A 1 13.90 12.93 -9.21
CA MET A 1 12.45 13.22 -9.07
C MET A 1 12.11 13.18 -7.59
N LYS A 2 11.45 14.21 -7.03
CA LYS A 2 10.94 14.14 -5.65
C LYS A 2 9.78 13.14 -5.62
N SER A 3 9.88 12.11 -4.79
CA SER A 3 8.84 11.10 -4.61
C SER A 3 7.60 11.74 -3.97
N LYS A 4 6.42 11.34 -4.44
CA LYS A 4 5.16 11.71 -3.79
C LYS A 4 5.07 11.07 -2.40
N PRO A 5 4.47 11.76 -1.42
CA PRO A 5 4.32 11.23 -0.07
C PRO A 5 3.43 9.97 -0.04
N VAL A 6 3.71 9.09 0.95
CA VAL A 6 2.85 7.94 1.30
C VAL A 6 1.95 8.38 2.44
N PHE A 7 0.69 7.96 2.42
CA PHE A 7 -0.32 8.35 3.40
C PHE A 7 -0.85 7.13 4.16
N GLU A 8 -1.21 7.35 5.43
CA GLU A 8 -1.88 6.36 6.30
C GLU A 8 -3.37 6.67 6.36
N PHE A 9 -4.22 5.64 6.26
CA PHE A 9 -5.67 5.78 6.29
C PHE A 9 -6.34 4.79 7.25
N SER A 10 -7.53 5.20 7.68
CA SER A 10 -8.48 4.31 8.37
C SER A 10 -9.19 3.42 7.33
N PRO A 11 -9.52 2.15 7.64
CA PRO A 11 -10.23 1.27 6.70
C PRO A 11 -11.62 1.77 6.26
N ASP A 12 -12.20 2.68 7.04
CA ASP A 12 -13.54 3.21 6.78
C ASP A 12 -13.55 4.36 5.76
N GLU A 13 -12.38 4.83 5.31
CA GLU A 13 -12.25 5.93 4.36
C GLU A 13 -12.18 5.43 2.90
N GLN A 14 -13.20 5.72 2.09
CA GLN A 14 -13.24 5.39 0.66
C GLN A 14 -12.42 6.41 -0.16
N HIS A 15 -11.32 5.99 -0.80
CA HIS A 15 -10.45 6.88 -1.60
C HIS A 15 -9.89 6.27 -2.89
N GLU A 16 -9.54 7.16 -3.83
CA GLU A 16 -9.21 6.93 -5.25
C GLU A 16 -7.76 6.45 -5.56
N MET A 17 -7.04 5.82 -4.62
CA MET A 17 -5.58 5.60 -4.78
C MET A 17 -5.18 4.25 -5.39
N GLU A 18 -4.23 4.31 -6.34
CA GLU A 18 -3.54 3.17 -6.96
C GLU A 18 -2.28 2.80 -6.14
N TYR A 19 -2.06 1.51 -5.88
CA TYR A 19 -1.19 0.88 -4.86
C TYR A 19 -1.52 1.17 -3.40
N PHE A 20 -1.94 0.12 -2.70
CA PHE A 20 -2.16 0.15 -1.26
C PHE A 20 -1.83 -1.19 -0.62
N THR A 21 -1.71 -1.22 0.70
CA THR A 21 -1.54 -2.46 1.47
C THR A 21 -2.28 -2.38 2.79
N HIS A 22 -2.92 -3.49 3.17
CA HIS A 22 -3.57 -3.66 4.46
C HIS A 22 -2.60 -4.28 5.45
N ILE A 23 -2.40 -3.62 6.59
CA ILE A 23 -1.45 -4.05 7.60
C ILE A 23 -2.16 -4.08 8.95
N ARG A 24 -2.07 -5.21 9.66
CA ARG A 24 -2.50 -5.25 11.06
C ARG A 24 -1.42 -4.58 11.91
N SER A 25 -1.75 -3.47 12.54
CA SER A 25 -0.91 -2.86 13.58
C SER A 25 -0.69 -3.86 14.72
N ARG A 26 0.40 -3.69 15.48
CA ARG A 26 0.68 -4.41 16.73
C ARG A 26 -0.48 -4.32 17.73
N PHE A 27 -1.27 -3.24 17.66
CA PHE A 27 -2.44 -3.01 18.50
C PHE A 27 -3.75 -3.56 17.91
N GLY A 28 -3.67 -4.41 16.89
CA GLY A 28 -4.84 -5.01 16.23
C GLY A 28 -5.60 -4.08 15.29
N ARG A 29 -5.26 -2.78 15.26
CA ARG A 29 -5.89 -1.81 14.35
C ARG A 29 -5.40 -2.03 12.91
N PRO A 30 -6.30 -2.27 11.95
CA PRO A 30 -5.91 -2.27 10.53
C PRO A 30 -5.46 -0.87 10.12
N ILE A 31 -4.31 -0.78 9.47
CA ILE A 31 -3.75 0.43 8.87
C ILE A 31 -3.66 0.19 7.38
N VAL A 32 -4.13 1.15 6.60
CA VAL A 32 -3.98 1.12 5.14
C VAL A 32 -2.89 2.12 4.76
N LEU A 33 -1.87 1.64 4.05
CA LEU A 33 -0.88 2.52 3.42
C LEU A 33 -1.23 2.62 1.95
N ALA A 34 -1.30 3.83 1.39
CA ALA A 34 -1.53 4.00 -0.04
C ALA A 34 -0.57 5.04 -0.66
N SER A 35 -0.20 4.80 -1.91
CA SER A 35 0.65 5.70 -2.68
C SER A 35 0.57 5.38 -4.15
N ASN A 36 0.37 6.38 -5.00
CA ASN A 36 0.48 6.27 -6.46
C ASN A 36 1.87 5.90 -7.01
N SER A 37 2.82 5.52 -6.14
CA SER A 37 4.11 4.97 -6.54
C SER A 37 4.42 3.71 -5.73
N LEU A 38 4.56 2.59 -6.44
CA LEU A 38 4.91 1.32 -5.84
C LEU A 38 6.23 1.38 -5.05
N ASN A 39 7.22 2.11 -5.56
CA ASN A 39 8.53 2.23 -4.90
C ASN A 39 8.42 2.97 -3.55
N ASN A 40 7.58 4.01 -3.49
CA ASN A 40 7.35 4.74 -2.25
C ASN A 40 6.63 3.87 -1.23
N LEU A 41 5.60 3.13 -1.66
CA LEU A 41 4.89 2.19 -0.80
C LEU A 41 5.85 1.13 -0.22
N LYS A 42 6.71 0.53 -1.06
CA LYS A 42 7.72 -0.45 -0.61
C LYS A 42 8.74 0.14 0.36
N ASN A 43 9.18 1.38 0.13
CA ASN A 43 10.09 2.08 1.05
C ASN A 43 9.43 2.36 2.39
N GLU A 44 8.15 2.74 2.40
CA GLU A 44 7.42 2.99 3.63
C GLU A 44 7.19 1.70 4.43
N VAL A 45 6.87 0.61 3.74
CA VAL A 45 6.80 -0.74 4.34
C VAL A 45 8.13 -1.12 5.00
N ARG A 46 9.26 -0.81 4.34
CA ARG A 46 10.62 -1.03 4.90
C ARG A 46 10.88 -0.15 6.12
N ASN A 47 10.60 1.14 6.04
CA ASN A 47 10.82 2.12 7.11
C ASN A 47 10.11 1.71 8.40
N ARG A 48 8.89 1.19 8.28
CA ARG A 48 8.05 0.71 9.38
C ARG A 48 8.40 -0.70 9.86
N ARG A 49 9.42 -1.35 9.29
CA ARG A 49 9.88 -2.71 9.64
C ARG A 49 8.77 -3.78 9.55
N ILE A 50 7.88 -3.64 8.56
CA ILE A 50 6.82 -4.62 8.32
C ILE A 50 7.41 -5.88 7.67
N ILE A 51 7.17 -7.03 8.29
CA ILE A 51 7.74 -8.31 7.86
C ILE A 51 7.08 -8.81 6.56
N LEU A 52 5.77 -8.61 6.42
CA LEU A 52 5.00 -9.05 5.26
C LEU A 52 3.88 -8.04 4.99
N ALA A 53 3.78 -7.59 3.74
CA ALA A 53 2.73 -6.70 3.26
C ALA A 53 2.07 -7.31 2.03
N TRP A 54 0.74 -7.28 1.95
CA TRP A 54 0.00 -7.67 0.75
C TRP A 54 -0.28 -6.41 -0.06
N ILE A 55 0.46 -6.20 -1.16
CA ILE A 55 0.33 -5.00 -1.99
C ILE A 55 -0.76 -5.26 -3.03
N GLN A 56 -1.78 -4.40 -3.02
CA GLN A 56 -2.87 -4.40 -3.96
C GLN A 56 -2.68 -3.25 -4.95
N CYS A 57 -2.66 -3.58 -6.24
CA CYS A 57 -2.58 -2.64 -7.36
C CYS A 57 -3.98 -2.48 -7.96
N LYS A 58 -4.44 -1.24 -8.06
CA LYS A 58 -5.58 -0.88 -8.89
C LYS A 58 -5.01 -0.22 -10.14
N THR A 59 -5.40 -0.71 -11.31
CA THR A 59 -5.10 -0.11 -12.60
C THR A 59 -6.44 0.27 -13.19
N GLY A 60 -6.75 1.56 -13.27
CA GLY A 60 -7.98 1.98 -13.91
C GLY A 60 -8.40 3.39 -13.56
N LEU A 61 -8.65 4.18 -14.62
CA LEU A 61 -9.49 5.37 -14.51
C LEU A 61 -10.89 4.93 -14.08
N PHE A 62 -11.42 5.60 -13.06
CA PHE A 62 -12.76 5.41 -12.46
C PHE A 62 -13.94 5.40 -13.45
N SER A 63 -13.71 5.66 -14.74
CA SER A 63 -14.70 5.81 -15.79
C SER A 63 -15.32 4.51 -16.29
N TYR A 64 -14.72 3.33 -16.09
CA TYR A 64 -15.17 2.08 -16.75
C TYR A 64 -15.15 0.79 -15.91
N GLY A 65 -15.19 0.88 -14.58
CA GLY A 65 -15.54 -0.28 -13.74
C GLY A 65 -14.60 -1.50 -13.80
N GLN A 66 -13.34 -1.33 -14.23
CA GLN A 66 -12.35 -2.40 -14.18
C GLN A 66 -11.77 -2.50 -12.76
N ASN A 67 -12.09 -3.62 -12.12
CA ASN A 67 -11.75 -3.96 -10.74
C ASN A 67 -10.35 -4.59 -10.65
N LEU A 68 -9.58 -4.18 -9.62
CA LEU A 68 -8.46 -4.90 -8.98
C LEU A 68 -7.68 -5.90 -9.88
N ASP A 69 -6.64 -5.42 -10.57
CA ASP A 69 -5.88 -6.26 -11.50
C ASP A 69 -4.72 -7.04 -10.86
N SER A 70 -4.25 -6.73 -9.64
CA SER A 70 -3.16 -7.51 -9.05
C SER A 70 -3.02 -7.36 -7.55
N GLU A 71 -2.92 -8.48 -6.84
CA GLU A 71 -2.48 -8.55 -5.46
C GLU A 71 -1.28 -9.48 -5.36
N TYR A 72 -0.23 -9.07 -4.65
CA TYR A 72 0.93 -9.92 -4.42
C TYR A 72 1.58 -9.68 -3.05
N PRO A 73 2.19 -10.73 -2.47
CA PRO A 73 2.93 -10.58 -1.23
C PRO A 73 4.26 -9.85 -1.48
N TYR A 74 4.56 -8.91 -0.60
CA TYR A 74 5.83 -8.22 -0.54
C TYR A 74 6.49 -8.48 0.82
N GLN A 75 7.62 -9.17 0.78
CA GLN A 75 8.47 -9.42 1.94
C GLN A 75 9.77 -8.61 1.76
N PRO A 76 10.00 -7.55 2.54
CA PRO A 76 11.22 -6.78 2.43
C PRO A 76 12.42 -7.62 2.89
N ASN A 77 13.50 -7.59 2.11
CA ASN A 77 14.76 -8.17 2.52
C ASN A 77 15.50 -7.18 3.43
N TYR A 78 15.65 -7.54 4.71
CA TYR A 78 16.37 -6.75 5.72
C TYR A 78 17.80 -7.25 5.97
N LYS A 79 18.33 -8.15 5.13
CA LYS A 79 19.72 -8.59 5.26
C LYS A 79 20.63 -7.36 5.25
N ARG A 80 21.41 -7.25 6.33
CA ARG A 80 22.42 -6.23 6.58
C ARG A 80 23.55 -6.33 5.59
#